data_AF-A0A2J8KBI2-F1
#
_entry.id   AF-A0A2J8KBI2-F1
#
_cell.length_a   1.000
_cell.length_b   1.000
_cell.length_c   1.000
_cell.angle_alpha   90.00
_cell.angle_beta   90.00
_cell.angle_gamma   90.00
#
_symmetry.space_group_name_H-M   'P 1'
#
loop_
_entity.id
_entity.type
_entity.pdbx_description
1 polymer ?
#
loop_
_entity_poly.entity_id
_entity_poly.type
_entity_poly.pdbx_seq_one_letter_code
_entity_poly.pdbx_strand_id
1 'polypeptide(L)'
;LIPTTTPARPLLPFSTGPGSPLFQPLSFQSQGSPPKGPELSLASIHVPLESIKPSSALPVTAYDKNGFRILFHFAKECPPGRPDVLVVVVSMLNTAPLPVKSIVLQAAVPKSMKVKLQPPSGTELSPFSPIQPPAAITQVMLLANPLKDLFLSTYVT
;
A
#
# COMPACT_ATOMS: atom_id res chain seq x y z
N LEU A 1 -4.02 71.65 -36.17
CA LEU A 1 -3.27 71.31 -37.41
C LEU A 1 -4.04 70.18 -38.10
N ILE A 2 -4.81 70.57 -39.14
CA ILE A 2 -5.25 69.93 -40.40
C ILE A 2 -4.82 68.43 -40.64
N PRO A 3 -5.46 67.63 -41.53
CA PRO A 3 -6.83 67.05 -41.55
C PRO A 3 -6.90 65.56 -42.07
N THR A 4 -8.13 65.01 -42.23
CA THR A 4 -8.58 63.98 -43.24
C THR A 4 -7.98 62.55 -43.10
N THR A 5 -8.69 61.42 -43.22
CA THR A 5 -9.46 60.89 -44.38
C THR A 5 -10.31 59.66 -44.01
N THR A 6 -11.57 59.66 -44.46
CA THR A 6 -12.43 58.49 -44.81
C THR A 6 -11.98 57.97 -46.22
N PRO A 7 -12.43 56.84 -46.87
CA PRO A 7 -13.69 56.09 -46.68
C PRO A 7 -13.72 54.56 -47.03
N ALA A 8 -14.92 53.98 -46.85
CA ALA A 8 -15.68 53.01 -47.67
C ALA A 8 -15.19 51.58 -48.03
N ARG A 9 -16.12 50.63 -47.82
CA ARG A 9 -16.18 49.21 -48.27
C ARG A 9 -16.20 49.08 -49.81
N PRO A 10 -15.91 47.87 -50.33
CA PRO A 10 -16.93 47.17 -51.14
C PRO A 10 -16.97 45.63 -50.99
N LEU A 11 -17.87 45.02 -51.77
CA LEU A 11 -18.56 43.72 -51.69
C LEU A 11 -17.78 42.48 -52.20
N LEU A 12 -18.33 41.29 -51.90
CA LEU A 12 -17.93 39.92 -52.33
C LEU A 12 -17.78 39.76 -53.86
N PRO A 13 -17.08 38.72 -54.38
CA PRO A 13 -17.83 37.50 -54.78
C PRO A 13 -17.08 36.16 -54.65
N PHE A 14 -17.86 35.08 -54.72
CA PHE A 14 -17.48 33.67 -54.84
C PHE A 14 -16.66 33.40 -56.10
N SER A 15 -15.72 32.44 -56.05
CA SER A 15 -15.11 31.83 -57.23
C SER A 15 -14.96 30.31 -57.06
N THR A 16 -15.51 29.62 -58.05
CA THR A 16 -15.51 28.17 -58.32
C THR A 16 -14.23 27.73 -59.04
N GLY A 17 -13.62 26.59 -58.64
CA GLY A 17 -12.68 25.85 -59.50
C GLY A 17 -11.84 24.78 -58.77
N PRO A 18 -11.39 23.71 -59.45
CA PRO A 18 -11.31 22.35 -58.88
C PRO A 18 -9.89 21.76 -58.77
N GLY A 19 -9.71 20.80 -57.86
CA GLY A 19 -8.66 19.77 -57.94
C GLY A 19 -7.62 19.77 -56.81
N SER A 20 -7.73 18.79 -55.91
CA SER A 20 -6.64 17.90 -55.41
C SER A 20 -7.04 17.25 -54.07
N PRO A 21 -6.61 16.01 -53.80
CA PRO A 21 -7.09 15.18 -52.69
C PRO A 21 -6.34 15.49 -51.38
N LEU A 22 -6.76 14.80 -50.31
CA LEU A 22 -5.94 14.43 -49.15
C LEU A 22 -6.05 15.34 -47.91
N PHE A 23 -7.13 15.18 -47.14
CA PHE A 23 -7.06 15.25 -45.68
C PHE A 23 -8.11 14.31 -45.08
N GLN A 24 -7.74 13.04 -44.88
CA GLN A 24 -8.40 12.22 -43.86
C GLN A 24 -7.92 12.72 -42.49
N PRO A 25 -8.80 13.10 -41.56
CA PRO A 25 -8.36 13.36 -40.20
C PRO A 25 -8.01 12.00 -39.59
N LEU A 26 -6.72 11.81 -39.27
CA LEU A 26 -6.25 10.73 -38.42
C LEU A 26 -7.10 10.75 -37.15
N SER A 27 -7.94 9.74 -36.99
CA SER A 27 -8.51 9.38 -35.71
C SER A 27 -7.34 9.17 -34.74
N PHE A 28 -7.16 10.13 -33.83
CA PHE A 28 -6.28 10.00 -32.67
C PHE A 28 -6.70 8.75 -31.93
N GLN A 29 -6.02 7.63 -32.19
CA GLN A 29 -6.15 6.46 -31.36
C GLN A 29 -5.71 6.88 -29.96
N SER A 30 -6.65 6.72 -29.03
CA SER A 30 -6.49 6.98 -27.61
C SER A 30 -5.14 6.45 -27.15
N GLN A 31 -4.29 7.40 -26.78
CA GLN A 31 -3.01 7.24 -26.12
C GLN A 31 -3.09 6.08 -25.11
N GLY A 32 -2.42 4.98 -25.45
CA GLY A 32 -2.16 3.91 -24.49
C GLY A 32 -1.53 4.51 -23.25
N SER A 33 -2.12 4.23 -22.10
CA SER A 33 -1.59 4.62 -20.79
C SER A 33 -0.09 4.32 -20.72
N PRO A 34 0.73 5.19 -20.08
CA PRO A 34 2.13 4.85 -19.82
C PRO A 34 2.18 3.49 -19.13
N PRO A 35 3.21 2.65 -19.38
CA PRO A 35 3.35 1.40 -18.63
C PRO A 35 3.31 1.76 -17.14
N LYS A 36 2.23 1.35 -16.46
CA LYS A 36 2.11 1.52 -15.02
C LYS A 36 3.35 0.85 -14.43
N GLY A 37 4.19 1.64 -13.75
CA GLY A 37 5.24 1.08 -12.91
C GLY A 37 4.64 0.05 -11.95
N PRO A 38 5.46 -0.87 -11.38
CA PRO A 38 4.97 -1.95 -10.53
C PRO A 38 3.98 -1.40 -9.49
N GLU A 39 2.72 -1.84 -9.56
CA GLU A 39 1.69 -1.34 -8.67
C GLU A 39 1.96 -1.84 -7.25
N LEU A 40 2.48 -0.97 -6.36
CA LEU A 40 2.81 -1.29 -4.97
C LEU A 40 1.56 -1.48 -4.07
N SER A 41 0.39 -1.68 -4.67
CA SER A 41 -0.87 -1.84 -3.93
C SER A 41 -0.89 -3.15 -3.14
N LEU A 42 -1.47 -3.08 -1.94
CA LEU A 42 -1.73 -4.23 -1.07
C LEU A 42 -3.24 -4.46 -0.87
N ALA A 43 -4.10 -3.64 -1.50
CA ALA A 43 -5.53 -3.60 -1.20
C ALA A 43 -6.20 -4.97 -1.39
N SER A 44 -5.92 -5.65 -2.50
CA SER A 44 -6.49 -6.96 -2.87
C SER A 44 -5.80 -8.16 -2.22
N ILE A 45 -4.65 -7.98 -1.55
CA ILE A 45 -3.88 -9.10 -1.01
C ILE A 45 -4.40 -9.46 0.38
N HIS A 46 -4.84 -10.69 0.54
CA HIS A 46 -5.19 -11.29 1.82
C HIS A 46 -4.44 -12.63 1.95
N VAL A 47 -3.82 -12.85 3.10
CA VAL A 47 -3.02 -14.04 3.39
C VAL A 47 -3.57 -14.67 4.66
N PRO A 48 -4.30 -15.80 4.56
CA PRO A 48 -4.81 -16.52 5.71
C PRO A 48 -3.68 -17.03 6.60
N LEU A 49 -3.85 -16.97 7.92
CA LEU A 49 -2.80 -17.33 8.89
C LEU A 49 -2.35 -18.79 8.73
N GLU A 50 -3.28 -19.70 8.44
CA GLU A 50 -3.06 -21.13 8.23
C GLU A 50 -2.22 -21.46 6.99
N SER A 51 -2.16 -20.54 6.03
CA SER A 51 -1.35 -20.71 4.81
C SER A 51 0.12 -20.32 4.99
N ILE A 52 0.44 -19.63 6.10
CA ILE A 52 1.76 -19.05 6.32
C ILE A 52 2.71 -20.12 6.85
N LYS A 53 3.78 -20.39 6.07
CA LYS A 53 4.91 -21.20 6.54
C LYS A 53 5.93 -20.31 7.24
N PRO A 54 6.28 -20.59 8.51
CA PRO A 54 7.30 -19.81 9.22
C PRO A 54 8.66 -19.97 8.53
N SER A 55 9.47 -18.89 8.55
CA SER A 55 10.88 -18.97 8.16
C SER A 55 11.73 -19.56 9.28
N SER A 56 12.99 -19.86 8.96
CA SER A 56 14.01 -20.21 9.96
C SER A 56 14.62 -18.97 10.64
N ALA A 57 14.22 -17.76 10.25
CA ALA A 57 14.71 -16.54 10.88
C ALA A 57 14.18 -16.44 12.31
N LEU A 58 15.01 -15.92 13.20
CA LEU A 58 14.58 -15.67 14.58
C LEU A 58 13.51 -14.56 14.61
N PRO A 59 12.52 -14.67 15.50
CA PRO A 59 11.55 -13.59 15.68
C PRO A 59 12.24 -12.30 16.12
N VAL A 60 11.79 -11.17 15.60
CA VAL A 60 12.30 -9.84 15.98
C VAL A 60 11.38 -9.21 17.02
N THR A 61 11.93 -8.76 18.13
CA THR A 61 11.16 -8.03 19.17
C THR A 61 10.94 -6.59 18.74
N ALA A 62 9.68 -6.22 18.50
CA ALA A 62 9.29 -4.87 18.10
C ALA A 62 8.89 -4.00 19.30
N TYR A 63 8.37 -4.62 20.35
CA TYR A 63 8.01 -3.97 21.60
C TYR A 63 8.20 -4.95 22.76
N ASP A 64 8.77 -4.50 23.87
CA ASP A 64 8.85 -5.27 25.11
C ASP A 64 8.87 -4.32 26.30
N LYS A 65 7.71 -4.19 26.96
CA LYS A 65 7.57 -3.31 28.11
C LYS A 65 6.48 -3.82 29.04
N ASN A 66 6.73 -3.79 30.35
CA ASN A 66 5.74 -4.12 31.38
C ASN A 66 5.09 -5.51 31.21
N GLY A 67 5.79 -6.49 30.63
CA GLY A 67 5.27 -7.82 30.36
C GLY A 67 4.38 -7.93 29.11
N PHE A 68 4.09 -6.82 28.43
CA PHE A 68 3.48 -6.85 27.11
C PHE A 68 4.57 -6.84 26.04
N ARG A 69 4.56 -7.84 25.16
CA ARG A 69 5.58 -8.04 24.13
C ARG A 69 4.95 -8.21 22.75
N ILE A 70 5.56 -7.58 21.75
CA ILE A 70 5.23 -7.78 20.34
C ILE A 70 6.43 -8.36 19.60
N LEU A 71 6.21 -9.46 18.90
CA LEU A 71 7.19 -10.19 18.11
C LEU A 71 6.76 -10.21 16.64
N PHE A 72 7.75 -10.09 15.75
CA PHE A 72 7.59 -10.28 14.31
C PHE A 72 8.20 -11.60 13.88
N HIS A 73 7.36 -12.47 13.33
CA HIS A 73 7.76 -13.74 12.74
C HIS A 73 7.70 -13.60 11.22
N PHE A 74 8.85 -13.69 10.57
CA PHE A 74 8.93 -13.60 9.12
C PHE A 74 8.50 -14.92 8.48
N ALA A 75 7.64 -14.85 7.47
CA ALA A 75 7.27 -16.01 6.67
C ALA A 75 8.39 -16.40 5.71
N LYS A 76 8.43 -17.66 5.32
CA LYS A 76 9.37 -18.17 4.30
C LYS A 76 8.97 -17.74 2.89
N GLU A 77 7.66 -17.75 2.61
CA GLU A 77 7.11 -17.58 1.28
C GLU A 77 6.46 -16.20 1.11
N CYS A 78 6.57 -15.64 -0.09
CA CYS A 78 5.88 -14.41 -0.49
C CYS A 78 4.52 -14.75 -1.11
N PRO A 79 3.54 -13.82 -1.12
CA PRO A 79 2.26 -14.08 -1.78
C PRO A 79 2.43 -14.38 -3.29
N PRO A 80 1.58 -15.23 -3.89
CA PRO A 80 1.67 -15.56 -5.31
C PRO A 80 1.67 -14.33 -6.21
N GLY A 81 2.65 -14.24 -7.10
CA GLY A 81 2.80 -13.09 -8.03
C GLY A 81 3.28 -11.79 -7.39
N ARG A 82 3.61 -11.78 -6.09
CA ARG A 82 4.05 -10.57 -5.35
C ARG A 82 5.35 -10.84 -4.58
N PRO A 83 6.49 -11.07 -5.27
CA PRO A 83 7.78 -11.33 -4.62
C PRO A 83 8.37 -10.10 -3.90
N ASP A 84 7.81 -8.92 -4.14
CA ASP A 84 8.11 -7.67 -3.45
C ASP A 84 7.38 -7.54 -2.09
N VAL A 85 6.49 -8.47 -1.75
CA VAL A 85 5.70 -8.44 -0.52
C VAL A 85 6.23 -9.43 0.50
N LEU A 86 6.67 -8.89 1.64
CA LEU A 86 7.03 -9.65 2.83
C LEU A 86 5.78 -9.93 3.67
N VAL A 87 5.62 -11.17 4.12
CA VAL A 87 4.57 -11.58 5.05
C VAL A 87 5.17 -11.71 6.45
N VAL A 88 4.57 -11.04 7.41
CA VAL A 88 4.97 -11.05 8.82
C VAL A 88 3.78 -11.47 9.67
N VAL A 89 3.96 -12.48 10.51
CA VAL A 89 3.00 -12.79 11.57
C VAL A 89 3.44 -12.01 12.80
N VAL A 90 2.58 -11.09 13.23
CA VAL A 90 2.77 -10.33 14.46
C VAL A 90 2.13 -11.12 15.60
N SER A 91 2.90 -11.40 16.64
CA SER A 91 2.45 -12.06 17.86
C SER A 91 2.54 -11.09 19.03
N MET A 92 1.43 -10.85 19.71
CA MET A 92 1.35 -10.01 20.90
C MET A 92 1.09 -10.91 22.11
N LEU A 93 1.91 -10.81 23.14
CA LEU A 93 1.91 -11.67 24.31
C LEU A 93 1.79 -10.83 25.58
N ASN A 94 1.08 -11.37 26.57
CA ASN A 94 0.99 -10.77 27.90
C ASN A 94 1.55 -11.73 28.96
N THR A 95 2.65 -11.32 29.58
CA THR A 95 3.24 -11.97 30.76
C THR A 95 3.02 -11.15 32.04
N ALA A 96 2.25 -10.06 31.97
CA ALA A 96 1.92 -9.23 33.12
C ALA A 96 0.77 -9.83 33.96
N PRO A 97 0.69 -9.50 35.26
CA PRO A 97 -0.41 -9.96 36.13
C PRO A 97 -1.74 -9.21 35.87
N LEU A 98 -1.74 -8.19 35.00
CA LEU A 98 -2.91 -7.39 34.65
C LEU A 98 -3.36 -7.69 33.21
N PRO A 99 -4.66 -7.57 32.90
CA PRO A 99 -5.14 -7.71 31.54
C PRO A 99 -4.73 -6.50 30.69
N VAL A 100 -4.55 -6.74 29.39
CA VAL A 100 -4.36 -5.67 28.40
C VAL A 100 -5.59 -5.67 27.49
N LYS A 101 -6.23 -4.52 27.30
CA LYS A 101 -7.49 -4.40 26.54
C LYS A 101 -7.38 -3.35 25.46
N SER A 102 -8.29 -3.41 24.49
CA SER A 102 -8.41 -2.43 23.41
C SER A 102 -7.12 -2.27 22.60
N ILE A 103 -6.36 -3.35 22.43
CA ILE A 103 -5.07 -3.35 21.76
C ILE A 103 -5.25 -2.98 20.30
N VAL A 104 -4.58 -1.91 19.87
CA VAL A 104 -4.52 -1.51 18.46
C VAL A 104 -3.06 -1.39 18.03
N LEU A 105 -2.65 -2.27 17.12
CA LEU A 105 -1.35 -2.16 16.47
C LEU A 105 -1.44 -1.21 15.28
N GLN A 106 -0.52 -0.25 15.24
CA GLN A 106 -0.31 0.61 14.08
C GLN A 106 1.13 0.49 13.60
N ALA A 107 1.31 0.55 12.29
CA ALA A 107 2.60 0.44 11.64
C ALA A 107 2.81 1.59 10.66
N ALA A 108 3.99 2.18 10.70
CA ALA A 108 4.42 3.24 9.80
C ALA A 108 5.66 2.81 9.02
N VAL A 109 5.65 3.13 7.73
CA VAL A 109 6.73 2.80 6.79
C VAL A 109 7.08 4.01 5.94
N PRO A 110 8.32 4.09 5.39
CA PRO A 110 8.70 5.09 4.41
C PRO A 110 7.74 5.17 3.21
N LYS A 111 7.69 6.32 2.54
CA LYS A 111 6.79 6.57 1.38
C LYS A 111 7.00 5.60 0.21
N SER A 112 8.22 5.07 0.05
CA SER A 112 8.58 4.08 -0.97
C SER A 112 7.99 2.69 -0.71
N MET A 113 7.46 2.45 0.49
CA MET A 113 6.91 1.17 0.91
C MET A 113 5.40 1.29 1.15
N LYS A 114 4.72 0.14 1.20
CA LYS A 114 3.33 0.06 1.65
C LYS A 114 3.21 -1.02 2.71
N VAL A 115 2.43 -0.73 3.75
CA VAL A 115 2.09 -1.68 4.79
C VAL A 115 0.58 -1.89 4.82
N LYS A 116 0.16 -3.13 5.05
CA LYS A 116 -1.23 -3.49 5.29
C LYS A 116 -1.28 -4.41 6.50
N LEU A 117 -2.10 -4.04 7.49
CA LEU A 117 -2.45 -4.88 8.61
C LEU A 117 -3.80 -5.55 8.31
N GLN A 118 -3.84 -6.87 8.36
CA GLN A 118 -5.10 -7.61 8.32
C GLN A 118 -5.77 -7.56 9.71
N PRO A 119 -7.06 -7.92 9.84
CA PRO A 119 -7.72 -7.96 11.15
C PRO A 119 -6.94 -8.84 12.15
N PRO A 120 -6.78 -8.42 13.41
CA PRO A 120 -6.18 -9.26 14.43
C PRO A 120 -7.15 -10.36 14.87
N SER A 121 -6.62 -11.43 15.46
CA SER A 121 -7.41 -12.50 16.08
C SER A 121 -8.19 -12.06 17.32
N GLY A 122 -7.79 -10.94 17.94
CA GLY A 122 -8.45 -10.34 19.09
C GLY A 122 -7.86 -8.97 19.42
N THR A 123 -8.44 -8.32 20.43
CA THR A 123 -8.02 -6.98 20.89
C THR A 123 -7.78 -6.94 22.40
N GLU A 124 -7.84 -8.08 23.08
CA GLU A 124 -7.61 -8.19 24.52
C GLU A 124 -6.73 -9.40 24.83
N LEU A 125 -5.88 -9.26 25.86
CA LEU A 125 -5.06 -10.33 26.42
C LEU A 125 -5.39 -10.46 27.91
N SER A 126 -5.65 -11.70 28.34
CA SER A 126 -5.85 -12.02 29.75
C SER A 126 -4.56 -11.80 30.55
N PRO A 127 -4.64 -11.67 31.87
CA PRO A 127 -3.47 -11.76 32.74
C PRO A 127 -2.69 -13.05 32.52
N PHE A 128 -1.39 -13.00 32.79
CA PHE A 128 -0.55 -14.18 32.82
C PHE A 128 -0.98 -15.14 33.94
N SER A 129 -1.09 -16.42 33.58
CA SER A 129 -1.37 -17.52 34.50
C SER A 129 -0.31 -18.61 34.31
N PRO A 130 0.44 -19.00 35.36
CA PRO A 130 1.45 -20.05 35.25
C PRO A 130 0.91 -21.44 34.85
N ILE A 131 -0.39 -21.66 35.00
CA ILE A 131 -1.05 -22.96 34.74
C ILE A 131 -1.53 -23.05 33.28
N GLN A 132 -1.81 -21.90 32.65
CA GLN A 132 -2.33 -21.84 31.30
C GLN A 132 -1.25 -21.36 30.33
N PRO A 133 -1.32 -21.75 29.05
CA PRO A 133 -0.51 -21.11 28.03
C PRO A 133 -0.74 -19.59 28.03
N PRO A 134 0.30 -18.77 27.82
CA PRO A 134 0.14 -17.32 27.72
C PRO A 134 -0.87 -16.96 26.63
N ALA A 135 -1.78 -16.03 26.93
CA ALA A 135 -2.68 -15.49 25.92
C ALA A 135 -1.87 -14.77 24.83
N ALA A 136 -2.30 -14.95 23.58
CA ALA A 136 -1.66 -14.38 22.42
C ALA A 136 -2.69 -13.80 21.44
N ILE A 137 -2.38 -12.65 20.88
CA ILE A 137 -3.05 -12.11 19.69
C ILE A 137 -2.09 -12.28 18.52
N THR A 138 -2.57 -12.89 17.45
CA THR A 138 -1.89 -12.92 16.15
C THR A 138 -2.53 -11.93 15.18
N GLN A 139 -1.70 -11.30 14.36
CA GLN A 139 -2.14 -10.39 13.30
C GLN A 139 -1.19 -10.51 12.10
N VAL A 140 -1.75 -10.65 10.89
CA VAL A 140 -0.93 -10.71 9.68
C VAL A 140 -0.63 -9.30 9.18
N MET A 141 0.65 -9.02 8.97
CA MET A 141 1.16 -7.79 8.39
C MET A 141 1.82 -8.08 7.05
N LEU A 142 1.42 -7.32 6.03
CA LEU A 142 1.99 -7.38 4.69
C LEU A 142 2.79 -6.10 4.44
N LEU A 143 4.01 -6.26 3.93
CA LEU A 143 4.91 -5.15 3.64
C LEU A 143 5.41 -5.25 2.21
N ALA A 144 4.95 -4.35 1.33
CA ALA A 144 5.52 -4.17 0.00
C ALA A 144 6.80 -3.35 0.12
N ASN A 145 7.94 -3.98 -0.18
CA ASN A 145 9.26 -3.39 -0.12
C ASN A 145 9.99 -3.55 -1.46
N PRO A 146 9.84 -2.60 -2.40
CA PRO A 146 10.50 -2.69 -3.70
C PRO A 146 12.03 -2.57 -3.64
N LEU A 147 12.57 -1.94 -2.59
CA LEU A 147 14.01 -1.67 -2.43
C LEU A 147 14.73 -2.72 -1.57
N LYS A 148 13.99 -3.65 -0.95
CA LYS A 148 14.48 -4.69 -0.02
C LYS A 148 15.19 -4.17 1.25
N ASP A 149 15.26 -2.86 1.48
CA ASP A 149 15.70 -2.26 2.74
C ASP A 149 14.53 -2.15 3.73
N LEU A 150 14.65 -2.72 4.94
CA LEU A 150 13.55 -2.77 5.91
C LEU A 150 13.69 -1.68 6.98
N PHE A 151 12.86 -0.64 6.89
CA PHE A 151 12.64 0.34 7.97
C PHE A 151 11.17 0.32 8.38
N LEU A 152 10.87 -0.31 9.52
CA LEU A 152 9.53 -0.43 10.06
C LEU A 152 9.49 0.15 11.48
N SER A 153 8.59 1.10 11.72
CA SER A 153 8.29 1.59 13.06
C SER A 153 6.87 1.18 13.45
N THR A 154 6.71 0.66 14.65
CA THR A 154 5.41 0.22 15.18
C THR A 154 5.08 0.91 16.48
N TYR A 155 3.82 1.28 16.62
CA TYR A 155 3.27 1.89 17.81
C TYR A 155 2.06 1.09 18.26
N VAL A 156 1.90 0.99 19.57
CA VAL A 156 0.79 0.29 20.22
C VAL A 156 0.05 1.33 21.05
N THR A 157 -1.26 1.41 20.85
CA THR A 157 -2.16 2.19 21.70
C THR A 157 -2.99 1.27 22.55
#